data_AF-A0A847LL24-F1
#
_entry.id   AF-A0A847LL24-F1
#
_cell.length_a   1.000
_cell.length_b   1.000
_cell.length_c   1.000
_cell.angle_alpha   90.00
_cell.angle_beta   90.00
_cell.angle_gamma   90.00
#
_symmetry.space_group_name_H-M   'P 1'
#
loop_
_entity.id
_entity.type
_entity.pdbx_description
1 polymer ?
#
loop_
_entity_poly.entity_id
_entity_poly.type
_entity_poly.pdbx_seq_one_letter_code
_entity_poly.pdbx_strand_id
1 'polypeptide(L)'
;MSGLRRVLVGILFIAALAALSLLGSGCSAGKSGLLQITPQQYFYSAKEQLETIDERAYEIKDLEEIIRVLENAEKDAKASEIMDKSRLYLVLANTLKARKQYLGNALKGQYLANRPEPFFALDVKPVQETLRTAKKWLRSCEAQFKTDSVRSDLLFVTGLFYSQKMLTQRGPEQRDSLWTAVRAFRQCLGRSPDYQSDFRLFGRVQTPREVKLRLAECLALGGHPDEAWGIISDYEFTPLADATPTDPRADHAWLYLKGLTLAMMGAYEEAAQILGGFKIVPPQDFPTVEEALWVLEGVYDRLKETTGDEKFGMEARIVASLLKKLKGPYSKDKYTTAAHLFPRWLPGDLTYFEALRAHLAGDFAQAREKLAGIQQRGIMSRGIRPAARILALEADLFGGFRIGDELIEEVLGLAFDPGLTPLQKERLGYLLARYVLAEDKDFGKGKLEGEGQAFFRAALGKPWALAFRYERGRAPGTPVGPRPAAATNGNGGQPTGEEAPPAESASLVGEMYANRPDDWIVSVNLNLVELPQLALVGKGRLVGREEEGKGWIFKGEDIDGMRRGGRYLVVLEFDNSESEKSIQGVLLNP
;
A
#
# COMPACT_ATOMS: atom_id res chain seq x y z
N MET A 1 47.35 66.65 1.89
CA MET A 1 46.31 65.66 1.51
C MET A 1 46.79 64.28 1.93
N SER A 2 46.01 63.65 2.80
CA SER A 2 46.40 62.70 3.84
C SER A 2 46.79 61.30 3.31
N GLY A 3 47.78 60.69 3.96
CA GLY A 3 48.17 59.28 3.73
C GLY A 3 47.01 58.29 3.87
N LEU A 4 45.94 58.68 4.56
CA LEU A 4 44.69 57.94 4.64
C LEU A 4 44.05 57.69 3.26
N ARG A 5 44.14 58.63 2.31
CA ARG A 5 43.65 58.43 0.93
C ARG A 5 44.50 57.43 0.15
N ARG A 6 45.80 57.36 0.39
CA ARG A 6 46.67 56.38 -0.29
C ARG A 6 46.44 54.96 0.22
N VAL A 7 46.19 54.81 1.52
CA VAL A 7 45.81 53.52 2.12
C VAL A 7 44.43 53.08 1.65
N LEU A 8 43.45 53.98 1.60
CA LEU A 8 42.11 53.68 1.07
C LEU A 8 42.13 53.28 -0.40
N VAL A 9 42.92 53.96 -1.24
CA VAL A 9 43.08 53.58 -2.66
C VAL A 9 43.79 52.23 -2.80
N GLY A 10 44.79 51.94 -1.96
CA GLY A 10 45.45 50.63 -1.94
C GLY A 10 44.50 49.50 -1.54
N ILE A 11 43.66 49.70 -0.53
CA ILE A 11 42.66 48.72 -0.07
C ILE A 11 41.57 48.52 -1.14
N LEU A 12 41.10 49.59 -1.78
CA LEU A 12 40.15 49.52 -2.90
C LEU A 12 40.75 48.80 -4.11
N PHE A 13 42.05 48.96 -4.37
CA PHE A 13 42.74 48.26 -5.46
C PHE A 13 42.91 46.76 -5.17
N ILE A 14 43.21 46.40 -3.91
CA ILE A 14 43.29 45.00 -3.47
C ILE A 14 41.90 44.35 -3.46
N ALA A 15 40.86 45.07 -3.03
CA ALA A 15 39.48 44.58 -3.09
C ALA A 15 38.99 44.43 -4.54
N ALA A 16 39.37 45.33 -5.44
CA ALA A 16 39.10 45.21 -6.88
C ALA A 16 39.84 44.03 -7.51
N LEU A 17 41.10 43.76 -7.13
CA LEU A 17 41.84 42.58 -7.55
C LEU A 17 41.27 41.27 -6.99
N ALA A 18 40.78 41.27 -5.74
CA ALA A 18 40.09 40.13 -5.16
C ALA A 18 38.74 39.86 -5.85
N ALA A 19 37.98 40.90 -6.16
CA ALA A 19 36.73 40.80 -6.95
C ALA A 19 37.00 40.36 -8.40
N LEU A 20 38.07 40.83 -9.04
CA LEU A 20 38.53 40.34 -10.36
C LEU A 20 39.06 38.91 -10.30
N SER A 21 39.61 38.46 -9.17
CA SER A 21 40.03 37.05 -9.00
C SER A 21 38.85 36.11 -8.76
N LEU A 22 37.76 36.59 -8.15
CA LEU A 22 36.50 35.86 -8.00
C LEU A 22 35.65 35.87 -9.29
N LEU A 23 35.79 36.91 -10.12
CA LEU A 23 35.22 36.96 -11.49
C LEU A 23 36.12 36.24 -12.53
N GLY A 24 37.40 36.06 -12.24
CA GLY A 24 38.41 35.41 -13.10
C GLY A 24 38.77 33.98 -12.71
N SER A 25 38.21 33.44 -11.63
CA SER A 25 38.24 31.99 -11.33
C SER A 25 37.20 31.19 -12.14
N GLY A 26 36.60 31.83 -13.16
CA GLY A 26 35.98 31.18 -14.30
C GLY A 26 36.88 31.33 -15.53
N CYS A 27 37.12 30.20 -16.21
CA CYS A 27 37.74 30.04 -17.53
C CYS A 27 39.28 30.00 -17.60
N SER A 28 39.89 28.90 -17.14
CA SER A 28 41.04 28.34 -17.88
C SER A 28 40.50 27.48 -19.03
N ALA A 29 40.55 28.02 -20.25
CA ALA A 29 40.18 27.31 -21.46
C ALA A 29 41.20 26.21 -21.79
N GLY A 30 40.92 24.99 -21.33
CA GLY A 30 41.51 23.75 -21.79
C GLY A 30 40.44 22.86 -22.42
N LYS A 31 40.19 23.06 -23.72
CA LYS A 31 39.50 22.16 -24.68
C LYS A 31 38.42 21.20 -24.10
N SER A 32 37.18 21.68 -23.94
CA SER A 32 35.91 20.90 -24.01
C SER A 32 34.78 21.72 -23.38
N GLY A 33 34.07 22.54 -24.16
CA GLY A 33 33.06 23.47 -23.66
C GLY A 33 31.73 23.41 -24.41
N LEU A 34 31.09 22.24 -24.43
CA LEU A 34 29.62 22.22 -24.35
C LEU A 34 29.28 22.37 -22.87
N LEU A 35 28.31 23.23 -22.52
CA LEU A 35 27.74 23.32 -21.17
C LEU A 35 27.47 21.91 -20.64
N GLN A 36 28.33 21.38 -19.76
CA GLN A 36 28.11 20.08 -19.15
C GLN A 36 26.99 20.25 -18.13
N ILE A 37 25.78 19.86 -18.53
CA ILE A 37 24.62 19.77 -17.65
C ILE A 37 24.97 18.83 -16.50
N THR A 38 24.78 19.30 -15.26
CA THR A 38 25.07 18.52 -14.05
C THR A 38 24.02 17.41 -13.84
N PRO A 39 24.35 16.31 -13.13
CA PRO A 39 23.39 15.27 -12.78
C PRO A 39 22.14 15.81 -12.05
N GLN A 40 22.32 16.83 -11.21
CA GLN A 40 21.23 17.53 -10.54
C GLN A 40 20.31 18.23 -11.55
N GLN A 41 20.88 18.92 -12.53
CA GLN A 41 20.09 19.59 -13.56
C GLN A 41 19.33 18.59 -14.44
N TYR A 42 19.92 17.44 -14.78
CA TYR A 42 19.20 16.37 -15.47
C TYR A 42 18.03 15.86 -14.63
N PHE A 43 18.27 15.57 -13.34
CA PHE A 43 17.23 15.09 -12.44
C PHE A 43 16.07 16.09 -12.31
N TYR A 44 16.36 17.36 -11.96
CA TYR A 44 15.31 18.36 -11.75
C TYR A 44 14.56 18.70 -13.04
N SER A 45 15.24 18.67 -14.20
CA SER A 45 14.57 18.81 -15.50
C SER A 45 13.60 17.66 -15.78
N ALA A 46 14.03 16.42 -15.56
CA ALA A 46 13.15 15.25 -15.74
C ALA A 46 12.01 15.22 -14.72
N LYS A 47 12.27 15.65 -13.47
CA LYS A 47 11.24 15.82 -12.44
C LYS A 47 10.17 16.81 -12.90
N GLU A 48 10.58 18.00 -13.32
CA GLU A 48 9.65 19.03 -13.79
C GLU A 48 8.82 18.55 -14.99
N GLN A 49 9.46 17.89 -15.96
CA GLN A 49 8.76 17.29 -17.10
C GLN A 49 7.72 16.25 -16.67
N LEU A 50 8.05 15.37 -15.72
CA LEU A 50 7.12 14.36 -15.21
C LEU A 50 5.96 15.00 -14.42
N GLU A 51 6.24 16.05 -13.65
CA GLU A 51 5.24 16.71 -12.80
C GLU A 51 4.27 17.58 -13.59
N THR A 52 4.69 18.11 -14.74
CA THR A 52 3.89 19.00 -15.60
C THR A 52 3.22 18.27 -16.76
N ILE A 53 3.48 16.97 -16.92
CA ILE A 53 2.89 16.16 -17.98
C ILE A 53 1.36 16.09 -17.82
N ASP A 54 0.64 16.23 -18.93
CA ASP A 54 -0.83 16.16 -18.93
C ASP A 54 -1.28 14.69 -18.81
N GLU A 55 -1.95 14.34 -17.70
CA GLU A 55 -2.49 12.99 -17.43
C GLU A 55 -3.33 12.44 -18.58
N ARG A 56 -4.08 13.32 -19.24
CA ARG A 56 -5.00 12.94 -20.31
C ARG A 56 -4.26 12.67 -21.62
N ALA A 57 -3.31 13.55 -21.97
CA ALA A 57 -2.74 13.63 -23.31
C ALA A 57 -1.37 12.98 -23.47
N TYR A 58 -0.69 12.59 -22.40
CA TYR A 58 0.69 12.10 -22.52
C TYR A 58 0.83 10.84 -23.38
N GLU A 59 1.93 10.79 -24.14
CA GLU A 59 2.34 9.67 -24.97
C GLU A 59 3.43 8.83 -24.30
N ILE A 60 3.64 7.62 -24.82
CA ILE A 60 4.73 6.74 -24.37
C ILE A 60 6.10 7.39 -24.63
N LYS A 61 6.22 8.18 -25.71
CA LYS A 61 7.47 8.85 -26.10
C LYS A 61 7.91 9.90 -25.07
N ASP A 62 6.96 10.64 -24.50
CA ASP A 62 7.23 11.64 -23.46
C ASP A 62 7.90 10.97 -22.25
N LEU A 63 7.38 9.81 -21.84
CA LEU A 63 7.97 9.02 -20.75
C LEU A 63 9.33 8.41 -21.13
N GLU A 64 9.54 8.02 -22.40
CA GLU A 64 10.84 7.52 -22.86
C GLU A 64 11.93 8.59 -22.82
N GLU A 65 11.60 9.84 -23.14
CA GLU A 65 12.52 10.96 -23.02
C GLU A 65 12.89 11.22 -21.55
N ILE A 66 11.89 11.30 -20.66
CA ILE A 66 12.10 11.46 -19.21
C ILE A 66 12.98 10.33 -18.67
N ILE A 67 12.70 9.08 -19.02
CA ILE A 67 13.50 7.92 -18.60
C ILE A 67 14.95 8.07 -19.05
N ARG A 68 15.19 8.45 -20.32
CA ARG A 68 16.55 8.64 -20.84
C ARG A 68 17.32 9.71 -20.06
N VAL A 69 16.66 10.83 -19.73
CA VAL A 69 17.28 11.92 -18.94
C VAL A 69 17.60 11.45 -17.52
N LEU A 70 16.70 10.71 -16.88
CA LEU A 70 16.93 10.14 -15.55
C LEU A 70 18.05 9.10 -15.51
N GLU A 71 18.19 8.26 -16.54
CA GLU A 71 19.30 7.30 -16.64
C GLU A 71 20.66 8.01 -16.70
N ASN A 72 20.75 9.13 -17.43
CA ASN A 72 21.96 9.97 -17.45
C ASN A 72 22.21 10.62 -16.08
N ALA A 73 21.15 11.12 -15.43
CA ALA A 73 21.24 11.69 -14.09
C ALA A 73 21.78 10.68 -13.07
N GLU A 74 21.30 9.43 -13.10
CA GLU A 74 21.75 8.36 -12.19
C GLU A 74 23.21 7.98 -12.45
N LYS A 75 23.58 7.80 -13.73
CA LYS A 75 24.93 7.36 -14.13
C LYS A 75 26.02 8.37 -13.75
N ASP A 76 25.73 9.66 -13.90
CA ASP A 76 26.72 10.71 -13.70
C ASP A 76 26.70 11.26 -12.25
N ALA A 77 25.71 10.88 -11.44
CA ALA A 77 25.58 11.32 -10.05
C ALA A 77 26.65 10.71 -9.14
N LYS A 78 27.22 11.57 -8.29
CA LYS A 78 28.15 11.17 -7.21
C LYS A 78 27.50 11.23 -5.82
N ALA A 79 26.46 12.05 -5.67
CA ALA A 79 25.70 12.18 -4.43
C ALA A 79 24.65 11.07 -4.32
N SER A 80 24.61 10.39 -3.18
CA SER A 80 23.66 9.30 -2.91
C SER A 80 22.21 9.74 -3.05
N GLU A 81 21.89 10.96 -2.59
CA GLU A 81 20.53 11.51 -2.68
C GLU A 81 20.04 11.61 -4.14
N ILE A 82 20.87 12.12 -5.06
CA ILE A 82 20.50 12.25 -6.48
C ILE A 82 20.41 10.88 -7.14
N MET A 83 21.30 9.94 -6.80
CA MET A 83 21.19 8.56 -7.27
C MET A 83 19.88 7.91 -6.82
N ASP A 84 19.55 8.00 -5.53
CA ASP A 84 18.35 7.40 -4.94
C ASP A 84 17.07 8.02 -5.52
N LYS A 85 17.00 9.36 -5.63
CA LYS A 85 15.88 10.06 -6.27
C LYS A 85 15.75 9.72 -7.75
N SER A 86 16.85 9.70 -8.52
CA SER A 86 16.79 9.31 -9.93
C SER A 86 16.30 7.87 -10.11
N ARG A 87 16.77 6.93 -9.29
CA ARG A 87 16.32 5.52 -9.34
C ARG A 87 14.83 5.39 -8.99
N LEU A 88 14.36 6.10 -7.97
CA LEU A 88 12.94 6.14 -7.63
C LEU A 88 12.10 6.62 -8.82
N TYR A 89 12.48 7.76 -9.41
CA TYR A 89 11.77 8.32 -10.56
C TYR A 89 11.83 7.40 -11.79
N LEU A 90 12.93 6.65 -11.98
CA LEU A 90 13.01 5.63 -13.02
C LEU A 90 12.00 4.49 -12.79
N VAL A 91 11.81 4.03 -11.55
CA VAL A 91 10.76 3.05 -11.23
C VAL A 91 9.38 3.63 -11.54
N LEU A 92 9.13 4.87 -11.10
CA LEU A 92 7.87 5.55 -11.31
C LEU A 92 7.54 5.76 -12.80
N ALA A 93 8.45 6.35 -13.58
CA ALA A 93 8.25 6.62 -15.00
C ALA A 93 8.06 5.34 -15.81
N ASN A 94 8.83 4.28 -15.54
CA ASN A 94 8.63 2.98 -16.18
C ASN A 94 7.28 2.34 -15.77
N THR A 95 6.84 2.53 -14.52
CA THR A 95 5.54 2.04 -14.05
C THR A 95 4.38 2.78 -14.73
N LEU A 96 4.46 4.10 -14.87
CA LEU A 96 3.48 4.91 -15.61
C LEU A 96 3.44 4.51 -17.10
N LYS A 97 4.61 4.27 -17.70
CA LYS A 97 4.72 3.75 -19.08
C LYS A 97 4.02 2.40 -19.22
N ALA A 98 4.26 1.48 -18.28
CA ALA A 98 3.58 0.18 -18.25
C ALA A 98 2.06 0.33 -18.08
N ARG A 99 1.59 1.23 -17.21
CA ARG A 99 0.15 1.53 -17.04
C ARG A 99 -0.48 2.04 -18.34
N LYS A 100 0.16 2.98 -19.04
CA LYS A 100 -0.34 3.51 -20.32
C LYS A 100 -0.41 2.42 -21.39
N GLN A 101 0.62 1.58 -21.48
CA GLN A 101 0.64 0.42 -22.38
C GLN A 101 -0.49 -0.58 -22.04
N TYR A 102 -0.67 -0.88 -20.76
CA TYR A 102 -1.72 -1.78 -20.29
C TYR A 102 -3.11 -1.25 -20.66
N LEU A 103 -3.41 0.02 -20.36
CA LEU A 103 -4.70 0.64 -20.74
C LEU A 103 -4.91 0.61 -22.26
N GLY A 104 -3.87 0.93 -23.04
CA GLY A 104 -3.92 0.83 -24.49
C GLY A 104 -4.23 -0.59 -25.01
N ASN A 105 -3.74 -1.62 -24.31
CA ASN A 105 -4.01 -3.02 -24.63
C ASN A 105 -5.38 -3.46 -24.12
N ALA A 106 -5.82 -2.99 -22.96
CA ALA A 106 -7.16 -3.20 -22.41
C ALA A 106 -8.23 -2.78 -23.40
N LEU A 107 -8.09 -1.60 -24.03
CA LEU A 107 -9.05 -1.13 -25.02
C LEU A 107 -9.08 -1.95 -26.30
N LYS A 108 -7.95 -2.56 -26.69
CA LYS A 108 -7.80 -3.32 -27.95
C LYS A 108 -8.03 -4.83 -27.80
N GLY A 109 -8.15 -5.34 -26.59
CA GLY A 109 -8.25 -6.77 -26.31
C GLY A 109 -9.38 -7.43 -27.10
N GLN A 110 -9.26 -8.74 -27.34
CA GLN A 110 -10.28 -9.51 -28.05
C GLN A 110 -10.82 -10.62 -27.17
N TYR A 111 -12.13 -10.85 -27.27
CA TYR A 111 -12.76 -12.04 -26.70
C TYR A 111 -12.50 -13.23 -27.60
N LEU A 112 -11.81 -14.24 -27.08
CA LEU A 112 -11.55 -15.48 -27.81
C LEU A 112 -12.75 -16.42 -27.64
N ALA A 113 -13.57 -16.53 -28.68
CA ALA A 113 -14.82 -17.30 -28.68
C ALA A 113 -14.64 -18.83 -28.82
N ASN A 114 -13.43 -19.32 -29.11
CA ASN A 114 -13.17 -20.74 -29.40
C ASN A 114 -12.96 -21.62 -28.14
N ARG A 115 -13.48 -21.19 -26.99
CA ARG A 115 -13.46 -21.98 -25.74
C ARG A 115 -14.87 -22.04 -25.14
N PRO A 116 -15.18 -23.08 -24.34
CA PRO A 116 -16.50 -23.25 -23.71
C PRO A 116 -16.92 -22.04 -22.86
N GLU A 117 -15.97 -21.24 -22.40
CA GLU A 117 -16.21 -19.89 -21.88
C GLU A 117 -15.36 -18.89 -22.70
N PRO A 118 -15.98 -17.87 -23.34
CA PRO A 118 -15.23 -16.83 -24.02
C PRO A 118 -14.39 -16.08 -22.99
N PHE A 119 -13.07 -16.07 -23.18
CA PHE A 119 -12.17 -15.35 -22.28
C PHE A 119 -11.54 -14.17 -23.01
N PHE A 120 -11.52 -13.04 -22.31
CA PHE A 120 -10.87 -11.82 -22.77
C PHE A 120 -9.35 -12.01 -22.68
N ALA A 121 -8.64 -11.82 -23.79
CA ALA A 121 -7.19 -11.99 -23.86
C ALA A 121 -6.51 -10.65 -24.15
N LEU A 122 -5.56 -10.30 -23.28
CA LEU A 122 -4.70 -9.13 -23.41
C LEU A 122 -3.30 -9.54 -23.80
N ASP A 123 -2.71 -8.83 -24.76
CA ASP A 123 -1.28 -8.90 -24.97
C ASP A 123 -0.57 -8.13 -23.85
N VAL A 124 -0.03 -8.85 -22.89
CA VAL A 124 0.66 -8.27 -21.74
C VAL A 124 2.18 -8.26 -21.91
N LYS A 125 2.73 -8.82 -23.00
CA LYS A 125 4.19 -8.96 -23.16
C LYS A 125 4.92 -7.59 -23.15
N PRO A 126 4.48 -6.56 -23.90
CA PRO A 126 5.15 -5.26 -23.88
C PRO A 126 5.11 -4.62 -22.49
N VAL A 127 4.01 -4.83 -21.75
CA VAL A 127 3.84 -4.33 -20.38
C VAL A 127 4.82 -5.03 -19.44
N GLN A 128 4.92 -6.36 -19.54
CA GLN A 128 5.84 -7.17 -18.72
C GLN A 128 7.31 -6.81 -18.98
N GLU A 129 7.69 -6.52 -20.22
CA GLU A 129 9.05 -6.07 -20.57
C GLU A 129 9.37 -4.72 -19.91
N THR A 130 8.45 -3.76 -19.98
CA THR A 130 8.60 -2.46 -19.31
C THR A 130 8.67 -2.62 -17.78
N LEU A 131 7.83 -3.48 -17.20
CA LEU A 131 7.85 -3.78 -15.77
C LEU A 131 9.15 -4.50 -15.34
N ARG A 132 9.78 -5.28 -16.22
CA ARG A 132 11.09 -5.88 -15.94
C ARG A 132 12.17 -4.81 -15.77
N THR A 133 12.13 -3.76 -16.60
CA THR A 133 13.00 -2.59 -16.47
C THR A 133 12.72 -1.83 -15.17
N ALA A 134 11.45 -1.59 -14.83
CA ALA A 134 11.08 -1.00 -13.54
C ALA A 134 11.59 -1.83 -12.34
N LYS A 135 11.46 -3.17 -12.38
CA LYS A 135 11.93 -4.04 -11.29
C LYS A 135 13.45 -4.05 -11.16
N LYS A 136 14.20 -3.84 -12.24
CA LYS A 136 15.66 -3.66 -12.16
C LYS A 136 15.98 -2.46 -11.28
N TRP A 137 15.37 -1.30 -11.55
CA TRP A 137 15.57 -0.08 -10.77
C TRP A 137 15.07 -0.20 -9.34
N LEU A 138 13.91 -0.84 -9.14
CA LEU A 138 13.36 -1.06 -7.80
C LEU A 138 14.30 -1.91 -6.93
N ARG A 139 14.93 -2.96 -7.51
CA ARG A 139 15.95 -3.74 -6.79
C ARG A 139 17.17 -2.90 -6.44
N SER A 140 17.58 -1.97 -7.30
CA SER A 140 18.67 -1.04 -7.00
C SER A 140 18.31 -0.12 -5.83
N CYS A 141 17.06 0.37 -5.77
CA CYS A 141 16.56 1.09 -4.60
C CYS A 141 16.63 0.17 -3.37
N GLU A 142 15.93 -0.96 -3.36
CA GLU A 142 15.85 -1.90 -2.22
C GLU A 142 17.24 -2.30 -1.65
N ALA A 143 18.28 -2.40 -2.50
CA ALA A 143 19.62 -2.80 -2.08
C ALA A 143 20.53 -1.65 -1.59
N GLN A 144 20.33 -0.42 -2.09
CA GLN A 144 21.30 0.68 -1.90
C GLN A 144 20.68 1.98 -1.40
N PHE A 145 19.37 2.02 -1.13
CA PHE A 145 18.70 3.22 -0.64
C PHE A 145 19.26 3.63 0.71
N LYS A 146 19.81 4.85 0.79
CA LYS A 146 20.37 5.41 2.03
C LYS A 146 19.59 6.63 2.51
N THR A 147 18.74 7.21 1.67
CA THR A 147 18.00 8.43 2.01
C THR A 147 16.67 8.10 2.67
N ASP A 148 16.63 8.18 4.01
CA ASP A 148 15.41 7.89 4.79
C ASP A 148 14.24 8.84 4.49
N SER A 149 14.51 10.11 4.10
CA SER A 149 13.46 11.09 3.80
C SER A 149 12.56 10.68 2.61
N VAL A 150 13.08 9.86 1.69
CA VAL A 150 12.36 9.42 0.48
C VAL A 150 11.85 7.97 0.64
N ARG A 151 11.91 7.42 1.85
CA ARG A 151 11.54 6.01 2.10
C ARG A 151 10.04 5.77 1.96
N SER A 152 9.21 6.73 2.38
CA SER A 152 7.76 6.67 2.19
C SER A 152 7.39 6.75 0.70
N ASP A 153 8.05 7.62 -0.06
CA ASP A 153 7.92 7.70 -1.52
C ASP A 153 8.27 6.37 -2.20
N LEU A 154 9.35 5.72 -1.76
CA LEU A 154 9.74 4.40 -2.27
C LEU A 154 8.64 3.36 -2.01
N LEU A 155 8.00 3.37 -0.85
CA LEU A 155 6.90 2.45 -0.53
C LEU A 155 5.68 2.71 -1.40
N PHE A 156 5.30 3.98 -1.59
CA PHE A 156 4.21 4.35 -2.48
C PHE A 156 4.48 3.91 -3.93
N VAL A 157 5.68 4.20 -4.47
CA VAL A 157 6.09 3.79 -5.82
C VAL A 157 6.16 2.27 -5.96
N THR A 158 6.61 1.57 -4.91
CA THR A 158 6.60 0.10 -4.84
C THR A 158 5.18 -0.44 -4.93
N GLY A 159 4.24 0.17 -4.20
CA GLY A 159 2.81 -0.15 -4.27
C GLY A 159 2.26 0.01 -5.69
N LEU A 160 2.54 1.14 -6.35
CA LEU A 160 2.13 1.38 -7.74
C LEU A 160 2.72 0.34 -8.71
N PHE A 161 4.01 0.03 -8.58
CA PHE A 161 4.69 -0.96 -9.42
C PHE A 161 4.03 -2.34 -9.31
N TYR A 162 3.83 -2.85 -8.09
CA TYR A 162 3.23 -4.16 -7.90
C TYR A 162 1.74 -4.19 -8.25
N SER A 163 1.02 -3.07 -8.09
CA SER A 163 -0.36 -2.92 -8.56
C SER A 163 -0.45 -3.07 -10.08
N GLN A 164 0.49 -2.49 -10.83
CA GLN A 164 0.52 -2.68 -12.27
C GLN A 164 0.99 -4.10 -12.66
N LYS A 165 1.94 -4.66 -11.90
CA LYS A 165 2.47 -6.00 -12.15
C LYS A 165 1.42 -7.10 -11.98
N MET A 166 0.60 -7.04 -10.94
CA MET A 166 -0.45 -8.04 -10.69
C MET A 166 -1.44 -8.16 -11.87
N LEU A 167 -1.74 -7.05 -12.57
CA LEU A 167 -2.65 -7.05 -13.73
C LEU A 167 -2.13 -7.86 -14.92
N THR A 168 -0.81 -8.13 -14.95
CA THR A 168 -0.15 -8.88 -16.03
C THR A 168 0.13 -10.34 -15.69
N GLN A 169 -0.19 -10.76 -14.46
CA GLN A 169 0.13 -12.09 -13.93
C GLN A 169 -1.15 -12.89 -13.66
N ARG A 170 -1.01 -14.19 -13.37
CA ARG A 170 -2.13 -15.07 -13.02
C ARG A 170 -1.76 -15.98 -11.86
N GLY A 171 -2.76 -16.42 -11.09
CA GLY A 171 -2.60 -17.43 -10.06
C GLY A 171 -1.73 -16.95 -8.89
N PRO A 172 -0.82 -17.80 -8.35
CA PRO A 172 -0.02 -17.47 -7.17
C PRO A 172 0.83 -16.20 -7.35
N GLU A 173 1.41 -15.97 -8.53
CA GLU A 173 2.24 -14.80 -8.77
C GLU A 173 1.46 -13.49 -8.72
N GLN A 174 0.24 -13.48 -9.26
CA GLN A 174 -0.66 -12.34 -9.19
C GLN A 174 -0.98 -12.01 -7.73
N ARG A 175 -1.27 -13.04 -6.94
CA ARG A 175 -1.56 -12.93 -5.52
C ARG A 175 -0.37 -12.38 -4.73
N ASP A 176 0.83 -12.88 -4.98
CA ASP A 176 2.04 -12.42 -4.28
C ASP A 176 2.35 -10.96 -4.63
N SER A 177 2.17 -10.56 -5.89
CA SER A 177 2.30 -9.16 -6.31
C SER A 177 1.23 -8.27 -5.65
N LEU A 178 -0.04 -8.70 -5.61
CA LEU A 178 -1.12 -7.99 -4.93
C LEU A 178 -0.78 -7.78 -3.44
N TRP A 179 -0.39 -8.84 -2.73
CA TRP A 179 -0.06 -8.74 -1.31
C TRP A 179 1.15 -7.86 -1.04
N THR A 180 2.12 -7.86 -1.95
CA THR A 180 3.26 -6.95 -1.86
C THR A 180 2.82 -5.49 -2.05
N ALA A 181 1.93 -5.22 -3.00
CA ALA A 181 1.37 -3.87 -3.19
C ALA A 181 0.60 -3.39 -1.96
N VAL A 182 -0.29 -4.24 -1.41
CA VAL A 182 -1.08 -3.93 -0.21
C VAL A 182 -0.17 -3.60 0.97
N ARG A 183 0.86 -4.42 1.23
CA ARG A 183 1.82 -4.14 2.31
C ARG A 183 2.60 -2.84 2.08
N ALA A 184 3.03 -2.56 0.86
CA ALA A 184 3.76 -1.34 0.55
C ALA A 184 2.93 -0.09 0.79
N PHE A 185 1.66 -0.07 0.35
CA PHE A 185 0.76 1.05 0.65
C PHE A 185 0.45 1.17 2.14
N ARG A 186 0.25 0.04 2.85
CA ARG A 186 0.05 0.04 4.31
C ARG A 186 1.28 0.58 5.05
N GLN A 187 2.49 0.19 4.65
CA GLN A 187 3.73 0.71 5.21
C GLN A 187 3.94 2.19 4.89
N CYS A 188 3.51 2.66 3.71
CA CYS A 188 3.54 4.08 3.37
C CYS A 188 2.66 4.90 4.33
N LEU A 189 1.40 4.48 4.53
CA LEU A 189 0.46 5.13 5.44
C LEU A 189 0.92 5.09 6.89
N GLY A 190 1.47 3.95 7.33
CA GLY A 190 1.98 3.81 8.70
C GLY A 190 3.20 4.68 8.95
N ARG A 191 4.21 4.65 8.07
CA ARG A 191 5.48 5.37 8.29
C ARG A 191 5.36 6.88 8.26
N SER A 192 4.41 7.42 7.51
CA SER A 192 4.20 8.85 7.37
C SER A 192 2.70 9.12 7.32
N PRO A 193 2.06 9.30 8.49
CA PRO A 193 0.65 9.67 8.58
C PRO A 193 0.30 10.98 7.86
N ASP A 194 1.25 11.91 7.82
CA ASP A 194 1.21 13.21 7.16
C ASP A 194 1.80 13.17 5.74
N TYR A 195 1.91 11.97 5.14
CA TYR A 195 2.62 11.76 3.88
C TYR A 195 2.33 12.82 2.83
N GLN A 196 3.38 13.48 2.36
CA GLN A 196 3.37 14.31 1.17
C GLN A 196 4.51 13.87 0.29
N SER A 197 4.20 13.41 -0.92
CA SER A 197 5.23 12.97 -1.84
C SER A 197 6.17 14.11 -2.23
N ASP A 198 7.48 13.83 -2.32
CA ASP A 198 8.46 14.81 -2.83
C ASP A 198 8.23 15.15 -4.32
N PHE A 199 7.38 14.37 -4.98
CA PHE A 199 7.03 14.48 -6.39
C PHE A 199 5.55 14.79 -6.59
N ARG A 200 5.20 15.29 -7.78
CA ARG A 200 3.80 15.40 -8.23
C ARG A 200 3.52 14.41 -9.34
N LEU A 201 2.37 13.74 -9.27
CA LEU A 201 1.85 12.98 -10.40
C LEU A 201 0.84 13.85 -11.12
N PHE A 202 1.14 14.22 -12.35
CA PHE A 202 0.24 15.04 -13.18
C PHE A 202 -0.22 16.32 -12.46
N GLY A 203 0.73 17.04 -11.85
CA GLY A 203 0.49 18.26 -11.09
C GLY A 203 -0.07 18.06 -9.67
N ARG A 204 -0.39 16.83 -9.25
CA ARG A 204 -0.98 16.53 -7.95
C ARG A 204 0.03 15.95 -6.97
N VAL A 205 0.14 16.57 -5.80
CA VAL A 205 0.85 15.99 -4.65
C VAL A 205 0.09 14.76 -4.18
N GLN A 206 0.81 13.68 -3.87
CA GLN A 206 0.20 12.48 -3.32
C GLN A 206 0.16 12.61 -1.80
N THR A 207 -1.04 12.50 -1.24
CA THR A 207 -1.31 12.58 0.20
C THR A 207 -1.80 11.21 0.70
N PRO A 208 -2.05 11.02 2.02
CA PRO A 208 -2.59 9.76 2.54
C PRO A 208 -3.90 9.36 1.85
N ARG A 209 -4.72 10.33 1.42
CA ARG A 209 -5.95 10.09 0.68
C ARG A 209 -5.67 9.40 -0.65
N GLU A 210 -4.71 9.87 -1.44
CA GLU A 210 -4.31 9.25 -2.71
C GLU A 210 -3.75 7.85 -2.48
N VAL A 211 -2.96 7.63 -1.42
CA VAL A 211 -2.45 6.30 -1.07
C VAL A 211 -3.60 5.33 -0.78
N LYS A 212 -4.60 5.75 0.02
CA LYS A 212 -5.80 4.94 0.31
C LYS A 212 -6.61 4.65 -0.95
N LEU A 213 -6.78 5.62 -1.86
CA LEU A 213 -7.45 5.41 -3.14
C LEU A 213 -6.69 4.41 -4.03
N ARG A 214 -5.35 4.49 -4.10
CA ARG A 214 -4.53 3.53 -4.86
C ARG A 214 -4.54 2.13 -4.25
N LEU A 215 -4.56 2.02 -2.92
CA LEU A 215 -4.73 0.75 -2.23
C LEU A 215 -6.10 0.12 -2.55
N ALA A 216 -7.18 0.90 -2.51
CA ALA A 216 -8.51 0.40 -2.82
C ALA A 216 -8.67 0.04 -4.32
N GLU A 217 -8.10 0.83 -5.25
CA GLU A 217 -8.02 0.47 -6.69
C GLU A 217 -7.29 -0.87 -6.89
N CYS A 218 -6.17 -1.06 -6.18
CA CYS A 218 -5.38 -2.29 -6.21
C CYS A 218 -6.18 -3.51 -5.69
N LEU A 219 -6.89 -3.37 -4.57
CA LEU A 219 -7.73 -4.44 -4.01
C LEU A 219 -8.91 -4.79 -4.92
N ALA A 220 -9.61 -3.78 -5.45
CA ALA A 220 -10.75 -3.98 -6.34
C ALA A 220 -10.35 -4.73 -7.62
N LEU A 221 -9.30 -4.28 -8.30
CA LEU A 221 -8.78 -4.96 -9.50
C LEU A 221 -8.09 -6.30 -9.18
N GLY A 222 -7.62 -6.48 -7.94
CA GLY A 222 -7.02 -7.71 -7.44
C GLY A 222 -8.02 -8.80 -7.07
N GLY A 223 -9.33 -8.54 -7.19
CA GLY A 223 -10.39 -9.51 -6.88
C GLY A 223 -10.85 -9.51 -5.42
N HIS A 224 -10.51 -8.46 -4.66
CA HIS A 224 -10.95 -8.23 -3.28
C HIS A 224 -11.74 -6.92 -3.16
N PRO A 225 -12.88 -6.78 -3.88
CA PRO A 225 -13.66 -5.56 -3.84
C PRO A 225 -14.35 -5.32 -2.48
N ASP A 226 -14.47 -6.35 -1.65
CA ASP A 226 -14.93 -6.24 -0.26
C ASP A 226 -13.97 -5.43 0.61
N GLU A 227 -12.67 -5.73 0.52
CA GLU A 227 -11.65 -4.98 1.27
C GLU A 227 -11.47 -3.56 0.70
N ALA A 228 -11.60 -3.40 -0.62
CA ALA A 228 -11.64 -2.08 -1.24
C ALA A 228 -12.83 -1.25 -0.74
N TRP A 229 -14.02 -1.86 -0.65
CA TRP A 229 -15.20 -1.19 -0.14
C TRP A 229 -15.05 -0.79 1.33
N GLY A 230 -14.43 -1.64 2.16
CA GLY A 230 -14.10 -1.32 3.55
C GLY A 230 -13.25 -0.07 3.71
N ILE A 231 -12.37 0.22 2.75
CA ILE A 231 -11.55 1.46 2.72
C ILE A 231 -12.37 2.64 2.19
N ILE A 232 -13.08 2.47 1.07
CA ILE A 232 -13.78 3.56 0.37
C ILE A 232 -14.99 4.09 1.14
N SER A 233 -15.61 3.23 1.96
CA SER A 233 -16.75 3.58 2.80
C SER A 233 -16.37 4.21 4.15
N ASP A 234 -15.07 4.39 4.41
CA ASP A 234 -14.58 5.02 5.63
C ASP A 234 -14.97 6.51 5.72
N TYR A 235 -15.09 7.01 6.95
CA TYR A 235 -15.63 8.34 7.24
C TYR A 235 -14.77 9.47 6.67
N GLU A 236 -13.45 9.26 6.59
CA GLU A 236 -12.53 10.23 5.98
C GLU A 236 -12.81 10.52 4.50
N PHE A 237 -13.52 9.61 3.82
CA PHE A 237 -13.96 9.83 2.45
C PHE A 237 -15.36 10.43 2.35
N THR A 238 -16.19 10.35 3.38
CA THR A 238 -17.47 11.05 3.39
C THR A 238 -17.22 12.55 3.58
N PRO A 239 -17.67 13.40 2.65
CA PRO A 239 -17.58 14.84 2.86
C PRO A 239 -18.33 15.18 4.15
N LEU A 240 -17.63 15.80 5.11
CA LEU A 240 -18.23 16.37 6.31
C LEU A 240 -19.36 17.30 5.86
N ALA A 241 -20.59 17.02 6.29
CA ALA A 241 -21.79 17.75 5.86
C ALA A 241 -21.71 19.28 6.09
N ASP A 242 -20.78 19.74 6.93
CA ASP A 242 -20.57 21.14 7.29
C ASP A 242 -19.17 21.70 6.96
N ALA A 243 -18.28 20.92 6.34
CA ALA A 243 -17.06 21.50 5.79
C ALA A 243 -17.42 22.18 4.46
N THR A 244 -17.14 23.48 4.35
CA THR A 244 -17.14 24.28 3.10
C THR A 244 -16.90 23.39 1.89
N PRO A 245 -17.68 23.51 0.79
CA PRO A 245 -17.61 22.59 -0.32
C PRO A 245 -16.16 22.49 -0.77
N THR A 246 -15.49 21.42 -0.32
CA THR A 246 -14.17 21.05 -0.79
C THR A 246 -14.33 20.95 -2.28
N ASP A 247 -13.44 21.64 -3.02
CA ASP A 247 -13.47 21.75 -4.48
C ASP A 247 -14.06 20.47 -5.08
N PRO A 248 -15.25 20.49 -5.72
CA PRO A 248 -15.96 19.28 -6.18
C PRO A 248 -15.07 18.32 -6.99
N ARG A 249 -13.98 18.85 -7.54
CA ARG A 249 -12.89 18.15 -8.22
C ARG A 249 -12.18 17.11 -7.36
N ALA A 250 -12.03 17.33 -6.05
CA ALA A 250 -11.32 16.44 -5.13
C ALA A 250 -12.06 15.11 -4.90
N ASP A 251 -13.39 15.11 -5.04
CA ASP A 251 -14.21 13.92 -4.79
C ASP A 251 -14.41 13.05 -6.01
N HIS A 252 -14.10 13.52 -7.22
CA HIS A 252 -14.26 12.73 -8.44
C HIS A 252 -13.44 11.43 -8.43
N ALA A 253 -12.20 11.45 -7.94
CA ALA A 253 -11.39 10.23 -7.84
C ALA A 253 -12.02 9.20 -6.89
N TRP A 254 -12.60 9.66 -5.78
CA TRP A 254 -13.32 8.82 -4.83
C TRP A 254 -14.64 8.29 -5.41
N LEU A 255 -15.46 9.15 -6.04
CA LEU A 255 -16.72 8.75 -6.68
C LEU A 255 -16.50 7.74 -7.80
N TYR A 256 -15.47 7.93 -8.62
CA TYR A 256 -15.07 6.97 -9.63
C TYR A 256 -14.75 5.61 -9.00
N LEU A 257 -13.90 5.59 -7.97
CA LEU A 257 -13.47 4.36 -7.33
C LEU A 257 -14.60 3.68 -6.55
N LYS A 258 -15.50 4.45 -5.95
CA LYS A 258 -16.73 3.97 -5.30
C LYS A 258 -17.64 3.28 -6.31
N GLY A 259 -17.86 3.92 -7.47
CA GLY A 259 -18.63 3.33 -8.57
C GLY A 259 -17.97 2.06 -9.14
N LEU A 260 -16.65 2.09 -9.37
CA LEU A 260 -15.88 0.94 -9.83
C LEU A 260 -15.99 -0.23 -8.85
N THR A 261 -15.86 0.03 -7.55
CA THR A 261 -15.90 -1.02 -6.52
C THR A 261 -17.28 -1.65 -6.41
N LEU A 262 -18.36 -0.84 -6.45
CA LEU A 262 -19.73 -1.37 -6.50
C LEU A 262 -19.97 -2.23 -7.74
N ALA A 263 -19.47 -1.79 -8.91
CA ALA A 263 -19.56 -2.59 -10.13
C ALA A 263 -18.77 -3.91 -10.00
N MET A 264 -17.59 -3.87 -9.38
CA MET A 264 -16.78 -5.06 -9.09
C MET A 264 -17.44 -5.98 -8.06
N MET A 265 -18.32 -5.49 -7.18
CA MET A 265 -19.14 -6.30 -6.26
C MET A 265 -20.42 -6.84 -6.92
N GLY A 266 -20.76 -6.40 -8.13
CA GLY A 266 -22.01 -6.77 -8.80
C GLY A 266 -23.22 -5.88 -8.45
N ALA A 267 -23.03 -4.81 -7.68
CA ALA A 267 -24.07 -3.82 -7.34
C ALA A 267 -24.23 -2.78 -8.47
N TYR A 268 -24.62 -3.25 -9.67
CA TYR A 268 -24.54 -2.46 -10.89
C TYR A 268 -25.48 -1.24 -10.92
N GLU A 269 -26.67 -1.32 -10.31
CA GLU A 269 -27.63 -0.21 -10.30
C GLU A 269 -27.08 1.00 -9.53
N GLU A 270 -26.53 0.76 -8.35
CA GLU A 270 -25.92 1.80 -7.53
C GLU A 270 -24.63 2.33 -8.16
N ALA A 271 -23.83 1.44 -8.76
CA ALA A 271 -22.66 1.85 -9.53
C ALA A 271 -23.06 2.80 -10.66
N ALA A 272 -24.15 2.50 -11.39
CA ALA A 272 -24.67 3.35 -12.46
C ALA A 272 -25.17 4.70 -11.95
N GLN A 273 -25.79 4.75 -10.76
CA GLN A 273 -26.22 6.02 -10.14
C GLN A 273 -25.03 6.93 -9.83
N ILE A 274 -23.98 6.39 -9.20
CA ILE A 274 -22.79 7.15 -8.83
C ILE A 274 -22.01 7.59 -10.07
N LEU A 275 -21.73 6.64 -10.97
CA LEU A 275 -20.95 6.91 -12.18
C LEU A 275 -21.73 7.77 -13.19
N GLY A 276 -23.07 7.77 -13.13
CA GLY A 276 -23.93 8.61 -13.96
C GLY A 276 -23.63 10.11 -13.83
N GLY A 277 -23.14 10.56 -12.67
CA GLY A 277 -22.71 11.94 -12.45
C GLY A 277 -21.56 12.38 -13.38
N PHE A 278 -20.72 11.46 -13.86
CA PHE A 278 -19.60 11.79 -14.75
C PHE A 278 -20.04 12.18 -16.17
N LYS A 279 -21.31 11.94 -16.56
CA LYS A 279 -21.84 12.36 -17.86
C LYS A 279 -21.77 13.88 -18.07
N ILE A 280 -21.76 14.65 -16.99
CA ILE A 280 -21.71 16.12 -17.01
C ILE A 280 -20.36 16.71 -16.59
N VAL A 281 -19.41 15.88 -16.15
CA VAL A 281 -18.10 16.32 -15.68
C VAL A 281 -17.18 16.59 -16.88
N PRO A 282 -16.60 17.79 -17.02
CA PRO A 282 -15.69 18.09 -18.11
C PRO A 282 -14.26 17.56 -17.81
N PRO A 283 -13.45 17.23 -18.84
CA PRO A 283 -12.09 16.71 -18.64
C PRO A 283 -11.14 17.66 -17.90
N GLN A 284 -11.42 18.96 -17.88
CA GLN A 284 -10.66 19.94 -17.11
C GLN A 284 -10.79 19.72 -15.60
N ASP A 285 -11.97 19.26 -15.14
CA ASP A 285 -12.25 19.03 -13.73
C ASP A 285 -11.78 17.63 -13.29
N PHE A 286 -11.83 16.65 -14.20
CA PHE A 286 -11.31 15.30 -13.96
C PHE A 286 -10.67 14.73 -15.24
N PRO A 287 -9.32 14.75 -15.37
CA PRO A 287 -8.62 14.33 -16.60
C PRO A 287 -8.93 12.90 -17.06
N THR A 288 -9.23 12.00 -16.11
CA THR A 288 -9.56 10.59 -16.36
C THR A 288 -11.07 10.32 -16.44
N VAL A 289 -11.90 11.35 -16.68
CA VAL A 289 -13.36 11.20 -16.85
C VAL A 289 -13.75 10.19 -17.94
N GLU A 290 -12.93 10.06 -18.98
CA GLU A 290 -13.17 9.07 -20.03
C GLU A 290 -13.08 7.64 -19.50
N GLU A 291 -12.20 7.36 -18.53
CA GLU A 291 -12.14 6.05 -17.86
C GLU A 291 -13.41 5.80 -17.03
N ALA A 292 -13.91 6.82 -16.31
CA ALA A 292 -15.14 6.71 -15.53
C ALA A 292 -16.37 6.44 -16.42
N LEU A 293 -16.46 7.12 -17.57
CA LEU A 293 -17.51 6.89 -18.56
C LEU A 293 -17.38 5.51 -19.22
N TRP A 294 -16.16 5.04 -19.47
CA TRP A 294 -15.93 3.69 -19.99
C TRP A 294 -16.36 2.59 -19.00
N VAL A 295 -16.09 2.80 -17.70
CA VAL A 295 -16.60 1.93 -16.64
C VAL A 295 -18.14 1.97 -16.60
N LEU A 296 -18.74 3.16 -16.69
CA LEU A 296 -20.19 3.32 -16.72
C LEU A 296 -20.85 2.60 -17.91
N GLU A 297 -20.26 2.69 -19.10
CA GLU A 297 -20.72 1.95 -20.29
C GLU A 297 -20.74 0.44 -20.01
N GLY A 298 -19.65 -0.10 -19.46
CA GLY A 298 -19.59 -1.52 -19.09
C GLY A 298 -20.61 -1.92 -18.01
N VAL A 299 -20.94 -1.01 -17.08
CA VAL A 299 -21.97 -1.24 -16.06
C VAL A 299 -23.34 -1.34 -16.71
N TYR A 300 -23.67 -0.45 -17.66
CA TYR A 300 -24.92 -0.54 -18.41
C TYR A 300 -25.02 -1.80 -19.27
N ASP A 301 -23.92 -2.26 -19.87
CA ASP A 301 -23.87 -3.54 -20.58
C ASP A 301 -24.23 -4.71 -19.63
N ARG A 302 -23.66 -4.73 -18.42
CA ARG A 302 -23.99 -5.76 -17.41
C ARG A 302 -25.42 -5.65 -16.88
N LEU A 303 -25.94 -4.44 -16.68
CA LEU A 303 -27.35 -4.24 -16.32
C LEU A 303 -28.28 -4.77 -17.40
N LYS A 304 -27.98 -4.50 -18.67
CA LYS A 304 -28.73 -5.07 -19.80
C LYS A 304 -28.69 -6.59 -19.79
N GLU A 305 -27.50 -7.19 -19.62
CA GLU A 305 -27.34 -8.65 -19.57
C GLU A 305 -28.13 -9.31 -18.43
N THR A 306 -28.16 -8.68 -17.26
CA THR A 306 -28.76 -9.26 -16.04
C THR A 306 -30.27 -9.02 -15.93
N THR A 307 -30.75 -7.85 -16.34
CA THR A 307 -32.18 -7.48 -16.24
C THR A 307 -32.97 -7.76 -17.51
N GLY A 308 -32.30 -7.84 -18.67
CA GLY A 308 -32.96 -7.90 -19.98
C GLY A 308 -33.59 -6.58 -20.43
N ASP A 309 -33.43 -5.48 -19.69
CA ASP A 309 -34.00 -4.17 -20.05
C ASP A 309 -33.16 -3.47 -21.14
N GLU A 310 -33.77 -3.30 -22.31
CA GLU A 310 -33.16 -2.61 -23.46
C GLU A 310 -32.87 -1.13 -23.19
N LYS A 311 -33.49 -0.51 -22.17
CA LYS A 311 -33.17 0.85 -21.73
C LYS A 311 -31.70 1.01 -21.40
N PHE A 312 -31.09 0.04 -20.71
CA PHE A 312 -29.67 0.10 -20.38
C PHE A 312 -28.78 -0.02 -21.62
N GLY A 313 -29.23 -0.75 -22.65
CA GLY A 313 -28.56 -0.76 -23.96
C GLY A 313 -28.57 0.60 -24.66
N MET A 314 -29.64 1.39 -24.50
CA MET A 314 -29.68 2.76 -25.00
C MET A 314 -28.75 3.68 -24.20
N GLU A 315 -28.74 3.56 -22.87
CA GLU A 315 -27.83 4.33 -22.00
C GLU A 315 -26.35 4.06 -22.32
N ALA A 316 -25.96 2.80 -22.54
CA ALA A 316 -24.61 2.44 -22.98
C ALA A 316 -24.23 3.15 -24.28
N ARG A 317 -25.12 3.18 -25.29
CA ARG A 317 -24.90 3.89 -26.57
C ARG A 317 -24.77 5.41 -26.39
N ILE A 318 -25.52 6.00 -25.46
CA ILE A 318 -25.39 7.43 -25.13
C ILE A 318 -24.00 7.70 -24.57
N VAL A 319 -23.54 6.88 -23.62
CA VAL A 319 -22.20 7.01 -23.03
C VAL A 319 -21.10 6.81 -24.08
N ALA A 320 -21.21 5.80 -24.94
CA ALA A 320 -20.28 5.59 -26.05
C ALA A 320 -20.21 6.82 -26.98
N SER A 321 -21.36 7.47 -27.22
CA SER A 321 -21.43 8.70 -28.02
C SER A 321 -20.76 9.89 -27.31
N LEU A 322 -20.84 9.98 -25.98
CA LEU A 322 -20.11 10.98 -25.18
C LEU A 322 -18.60 10.74 -25.25
N LEU A 323 -18.15 9.49 -25.07
CA LEU A 323 -16.74 9.11 -25.20
C LEU A 323 -16.18 9.50 -26.59
N LYS A 324 -16.95 9.29 -27.65
CA LYS A 324 -16.59 9.73 -29.01
C LYS A 324 -16.41 11.24 -29.12
N LYS A 325 -17.26 12.04 -28.45
CA LYS A 325 -17.16 13.50 -28.45
C LYS A 325 -15.93 14.03 -27.71
N LEU A 326 -15.45 13.32 -26.70
CA LEU A 326 -14.31 13.75 -25.89
C LEU A 326 -12.97 13.70 -26.64
N LYS A 327 -12.87 12.97 -27.77
CA LYS A 327 -11.66 12.89 -28.62
C LYS A 327 -10.39 12.31 -27.93
N GLY A 328 -10.51 11.60 -26.81
CA GLY A 328 -9.38 10.91 -26.17
C GLY A 328 -9.22 9.44 -26.63
N PRO A 329 -8.50 8.57 -25.89
CA PRO A 329 -8.21 7.18 -26.30
C PRO A 329 -9.47 6.34 -26.58
N TYR A 330 -10.59 6.69 -25.96
CA TYR A 330 -11.90 6.03 -26.11
C TYR A 330 -12.73 6.55 -27.31
N SER A 331 -12.21 7.51 -28.07
CA SER A 331 -12.92 8.08 -29.23
C SER A 331 -12.80 7.26 -30.52
N LYS A 332 -12.01 6.18 -30.50
CA LYS A 332 -11.79 5.31 -31.66
C LYS A 332 -13.02 4.42 -31.91
N ASP A 333 -13.35 4.14 -33.17
CA ASP A 333 -14.55 3.38 -33.53
C ASP A 333 -14.54 1.90 -33.08
N LYS A 334 -13.40 1.37 -32.60
CA LYS A 334 -13.27 -0.01 -32.11
C LYS A 334 -12.45 -0.01 -30.81
N TYR A 335 -13.13 -0.05 -29.68
CA TYR A 335 -12.58 -0.42 -28.37
C TYR A 335 -13.51 -1.41 -27.68
N THR A 336 -13.01 -2.08 -26.65
CA THR A 336 -13.81 -3.00 -25.82
C THR A 336 -14.35 -2.30 -24.59
N THR A 337 -15.59 -2.61 -24.21
CA THR A 337 -16.25 -2.01 -23.05
C THR A 337 -15.67 -2.57 -21.75
N ALA A 338 -15.80 -1.83 -20.65
CA ALA A 338 -15.30 -2.24 -19.34
C ALA A 338 -16.00 -3.47 -18.75
N ALA A 339 -17.06 -3.99 -19.39
CA ALA A 339 -17.85 -5.12 -18.88
C ALA A 339 -17.00 -6.37 -18.57
N HIS A 340 -15.88 -6.56 -19.29
CA HIS A 340 -14.93 -7.65 -19.05
C HIS A 340 -14.22 -7.58 -17.70
N LEU A 341 -14.12 -6.39 -17.09
CA LEU A 341 -13.48 -6.19 -15.79
C LEU A 341 -14.34 -6.73 -14.65
N PHE A 342 -15.67 -6.75 -14.83
CA PHE A 342 -16.59 -7.12 -13.76
C PHE A 342 -16.75 -8.65 -13.68
N PRO A 343 -16.39 -9.26 -12.53
CA PRO A 343 -16.58 -10.69 -12.32
C PRO A 343 -18.07 -11.05 -12.24
N ARG A 344 -18.38 -12.28 -12.63
CA ARG A 344 -19.70 -12.88 -12.42
C ARG A 344 -19.68 -13.65 -11.10
N TRP A 345 -20.24 -13.01 -10.07
CA TRP A 345 -20.27 -13.57 -8.73
C TRP A 345 -21.28 -14.69 -8.56
N LEU A 346 -20.99 -15.61 -7.64
CA LEU A 346 -21.95 -16.62 -7.22
C LEU A 346 -23.02 -15.97 -6.32
N PRO A 347 -24.23 -16.54 -6.21
CA PRO A 347 -25.28 -15.96 -5.37
C PRO A 347 -24.86 -15.72 -3.92
N GLY A 348 -24.07 -16.64 -3.34
CA GLY A 348 -23.57 -16.47 -1.97
C GLY A 348 -22.53 -15.34 -1.83
N ASP A 349 -21.79 -15.03 -2.88
CA ASP A 349 -20.84 -13.90 -2.89
C ASP A 349 -21.61 -12.57 -2.91
N LEU A 350 -22.68 -12.47 -3.70
CA LEU A 350 -23.56 -11.29 -3.73
C LEU A 350 -24.23 -11.04 -2.37
N THR A 351 -24.76 -12.09 -1.74
CA THR A 351 -25.33 -11.98 -0.39
C THR A 351 -24.27 -11.59 0.65
N TYR A 352 -23.03 -12.06 0.52
CA TYR A 352 -21.92 -11.60 1.37
C TYR A 352 -21.65 -10.10 1.19
N PHE A 353 -21.61 -9.60 -0.04
CA PHE A 353 -21.40 -8.18 -0.30
C PHE A 353 -22.52 -7.30 0.26
N GLU A 354 -23.77 -7.75 0.18
CA GLU A 354 -24.89 -7.07 0.85
C GLU A 354 -24.72 -7.05 2.38
N ALA A 355 -24.29 -8.17 2.97
CA ALA A 355 -24.03 -8.25 4.41
C ALA A 355 -22.89 -7.32 4.84
N LEU A 356 -21.82 -7.25 4.04
CA LEU A 356 -20.70 -6.32 4.28
C LEU A 356 -21.17 -4.87 4.28
N ARG A 357 -22.01 -4.50 3.32
CA ARG A 357 -22.55 -3.14 3.21
C ARG A 357 -23.46 -2.81 4.40
N ALA A 358 -24.32 -3.74 4.81
CA ALA A 358 -25.16 -3.59 6.00
C ALA A 358 -24.30 -3.40 7.27
N HIS A 359 -23.27 -4.24 7.43
CA HIS A 359 -22.34 -4.16 8.56
C HIS A 359 -21.63 -2.80 8.62
N LEU A 360 -21.10 -2.31 7.50
CA LEU A 360 -20.41 -1.03 7.44
C LEU A 360 -21.36 0.17 7.64
N ALA A 361 -22.64 0.01 7.33
CA ALA A 361 -23.69 0.97 7.67
C ALA A 361 -24.13 0.92 9.15
N GLY A 362 -23.63 -0.06 9.92
CA GLY A 362 -23.99 -0.26 11.33
C GLY A 362 -25.24 -1.13 11.55
N ASP A 363 -25.83 -1.71 10.50
CA ASP A 363 -26.93 -2.65 10.61
C ASP A 363 -26.40 -4.09 10.79
N PHE A 364 -25.89 -4.35 12.00
CA PHE A 364 -25.27 -5.63 12.34
C PHE A 364 -26.26 -6.80 12.34
N ALA A 365 -27.53 -6.55 12.67
CA ALA A 365 -28.57 -7.56 12.68
C ALA A 365 -28.89 -8.05 11.26
N GLN A 366 -29.04 -7.12 10.30
CA GLN A 366 -29.24 -7.47 8.90
C GLN A 366 -28.02 -8.19 8.30
N ALA A 367 -26.80 -7.73 8.63
CA ALA A 367 -25.58 -8.40 8.20
C ALA A 367 -25.53 -9.86 8.68
N ARG A 368 -25.86 -10.09 9.95
CA ARG A 368 -25.91 -11.43 10.56
C ARG A 368 -26.91 -12.35 9.88
N GLU A 369 -28.14 -11.88 9.64
CA GLU A 369 -29.19 -12.67 8.99
C GLU A 369 -28.76 -13.15 7.60
N LYS A 370 -28.19 -12.24 6.79
CA LYS A 370 -27.67 -12.56 5.45
C LYS A 370 -26.54 -13.59 5.51
N LEU A 371 -25.63 -13.46 6.48
CA LEU A 371 -24.51 -14.38 6.67
C LEU A 371 -24.95 -15.77 7.13
N ALA A 372 -25.93 -15.87 8.02
CA ALA A 372 -26.49 -17.15 8.46
C ALA A 372 -27.08 -17.94 7.27
N GLY A 373 -27.73 -17.25 6.33
CA GLY A 373 -28.30 -17.86 5.12
C GLY A 373 -27.26 -18.51 4.20
N ILE A 374 -26.04 -17.98 4.16
CA ILE A 374 -24.97 -18.49 3.27
C ILE A 374 -23.98 -19.43 3.97
N GLN A 375 -23.88 -19.41 5.30
CA GLN A 375 -22.99 -20.29 6.06
C GLN A 375 -23.34 -21.78 5.94
N GLN A 376 -24.63 -22.13 5.96
CA GLN A 376 -25.05 -23.54 6.01
C GLN A 376 -25.19 -24.20 4.63
N ARG A 377 -25.54 -23.44 3.58
CA ARG A 377 -25.89 -23.98 2.25
C ARG A 377 -25.54 -23.06 1.06
N GLY A 378 -24.82 -21.95 1.28
CA GLY A 378 -24.54 -20.97 0.24
C GLY A 378 -23.49 -21.42 -0.77
N ILE A 379 -23.79 -21.28 -2.07
CA ILE A 379 -22.79 -21.43 -3.14
C ILE A 379 -21.93 -20.16 -3.16
N MET A 380 -20.70 -20.27 -2.66
CA MET A 380 -19.77 -19.15 -2.47
C MET A 380 -18.35 -19.49 -2.96
N SER A 381 -17.69 -18.49 -3.54
CA SER A 381 -16.31 -18.54 -4.02
C SER A 381 -15.33 -18.81 -2.88
N ARG A 382 -14.32 -19.65 -3.12
CA ARG A 382 -13.34 -20.05 -2.11
C ARG A 382 -12.62 -18.86 -1.46
N GLY A 383 -12.32 -17.81 -2.23
CA GLY A 383 -11.62 -16.62 -1.75
C GLY A 383 -12.45 -15.74 -0.79
N ILE A 384 -13.78 -15.80 -0.89
CA ILE A 384 -14.70 -14.99 -0.08
C ILE A 384 -15.09 -15.69 1.23
N ARG A 385 -15.01 -17.03 1.29
CA ARG A 385 -15.38 -17.80 2.49
C ARG A 385 -14.66 -17.35 3.78
N PRO A 386 -13.33 -17.14 3.79
CA PRO A 386 -12.67 -16.62 4.98
C PRO A 386 -13.21 -15.24 5.39
N ALA A 387 -13.43 -14.36 4.41
CA ALA A 387 -13.93 -13.01 4.64
C ALA A 387 -15.35 -13.01 5.22
N ALA A 388 -16.24 -13.87 4.69
CA ALA A 388 -17.60 -14.05 5.20
C ALA A 388 -17.64 -14.57 6.64
N ARG A 389 -16.74 -15.49 7.00
CA ARG A 389 -16.61 -16.00 8.37
C ARG A 389 -16.10 -14.93 9.33
N ILE A 390 -15.08 -14.18 8.94
CA ILE A 390 -14.57 -13.05 9.72
C ILE A 390 -15.69 -12.01 9.94
N LEU A 391 -16.43 -11.67 8.88
CA LEU A 391 -17.54 -10.72 8.97
C LEU A 391 -18.68 -11.22 9.87
N ALA A 392 -18.96 -12.52 9.89
CA ALA A 392 -20.01 -13.09 10.75
C ALA A 392 -19.66 -12.93 12.24
N LEU A 393 -18.40 -13.22 12.61
CA LEU A 393 -17.91 -12.97 13.97
C LEU A 393 -18.01 -11.49 14.34
N GLU A 394 -17.66 -10.59 13.42
CA GLU A 394 -17.79 -9.16 13.66
C GLU A 394 -19.24 -8.71 13.84
N ALA A 395 -20.15 -9.17 12.99
CA ALA A 395 -21.57 -8.86 13.12
C ALA A 395 -22.13 -9.35 14.47
N ASP A 396 -21.71 -10.52 14.94
CA ASP A 396 -22.10 -11.05 16.25
C ASP A 396 -21.50 -10.21 17.39
N LEU A 397 -20.22 -9.87 17.31
CA LEU A 397 -19.51 -9.05 18.29
C LEU A 397 -20.10 -7.64 18.45
N PHE A 398 -20.26 -6.93 17.33
CA PHE A 398 -20.73 -5.54 17.32
C PHE A 398 -22.23 -5.42 17.50
N GLY A 399 -23.00 -6.41 17.04
CA GLY A 399 -24.44 -6.51 17.29
C GLY A 399 -24.79 -6.95 18.72
N GLY A 400 -23.78 -7.32 19.51
CA GLY A 400 -23.90 -7.76 20.89
C GLY A 400 -24.66 -9.06 21.09
N PHE A 401 -24.47 -9.96 20.13
CA PHE A 401 -25.00 -11.31 20.19
C PHE A 401 -24.05 -12.25 20.93
N ARG A 402 -24.61 -13.33 21.48
CA ARG A 402 -23.80 -14.38 22.10
C ARG A 402 -23.01 -15.11 21.02
N ILE A 403 -21.70 -15.16 21.20
CA ILE A 403 -20.79 -15.89 20.32
C ILE A 403 -20.73 -17.33 20.80
N GLY A 404 -20.98 -18.27 19.89
CA GLY A 404 -20.85 -19.70 20.15
C GLY A 404 -19.40 -20.15 20.03
N ASP A 405 -19.00 -21.13 20.85
CA ASP A 405 -17.65 -21.69 20.86
C ASP A 405 -17.24 -22.23 19.47
N GLU A 406 -18.18 -22.84 18.74
CA GLU A 406 -17.97 -23.35 17.37
C GLU A 406 -17.48 -22.25 16.40
N LEU A 407 -18.03 -21.03 16.50
CA LEU A 407 -17.69 -19.93 15.61
C LEU A 407 -16.28 -19.37 15.92
N ILE A 408 -15.89 -19.41 17.20
CA ILE A 408 -14.54 -19.05 17.64
C ILE A 408 -13.53 -20.10 17.19
N GLU A 409 -13.84 -21.38 17.34
CA GLU A 409 -12.99 -22.48 16.84
C GLU A 409 -12.79 -22.40 15.32
N GLU A 410 -13.85 -22.11 14.56
CA GLU A 410 -13.75 -21.91 13.12
C GLU A 410 -12.83 -20.74 12.75
N VAL A 411 -12.94 -19.62 13.48
CA VAL A 411 -12.13 -18.42 13.26
C VAL A 411 -10.68 -18.63 13.70
N LEU A 412 -10.43 -19.36 14.79
CA LEU A 412 -9.09 -19.84 15.14
C LEU A 412 -8.52 -20.71 14.03
N GLY A 413 -9.33 -21.59 13.45
CA GLY A 413 -8.96 -22.38 12.27
C GLY A 413 -8.53 -21.52 11.07
N LEU A 414 -9.16 -20.36 10.86
CA LEU A 414 -8.77 -19.41 9.80
C LEU A 414 -7.38 -18.81 10.03
N ALA A 415 -6.90 -18.69 11.27
CA ALA A 415 -5.56 -18.15 11.54
C ALA A 415 -4.45 -18.99 10.89
N PHE A 416 -4.76 -20.24 10.54
CA PHE A 416 -3.87 -21.18 9.88
C PHE A 416 -4.05 -21.20 8.34
N ASP A 417 -5.03 -20.48 7.78
CA ASP A 417 -5.30 -20.48 6.35
C ASP A 417 -4.23 -19.65 5.58
N PRO A 418 -3.45 -20.27 4.68
CA PRO A 418 -2.48 -19.54 3.86
C PRO A 418 -3.12 -18.63 2.81
N GLY A 419 -4.44 -18.72 2.61
CA GLY A 419 -5.23 -17.92 1.67
C GLY A 419 -5.60 -16.52 2.18
N LEU A 420 -5.42 -16.22 3.46
CA LEU A 420 -5.76 -14.90 4.02
C LEU A 420 -4.95 -13.77 3.37
N THR A 421 -5.63 -12.69 3.02
CA THR A 421 -4.99 -11.44 2.58
C THR A 421 -4.24 -10.77 3.74
N PRO A 422 -3.29 -9.85 3.49
CA PRO A 422 -2.61 -9.11 4.55
C PRO A 422 -3.60 -8.42 5.50
N LEU A 423 -4.62 -7.76 4.95
CA LEU A 423 -5.64 -7.06 5.73
C LEU A 423 -6.56 -8.02 6.49
N GLN A 424 -6.93 -9.18 5.92
CA GLN A 424 -7.66 -10.22 6.66
C GLN A 424 -6.85 -10.77 7.84
N LYS A 425 -5.52 -10.90 7.72
CA LYS A 425 -4.66 -11.34 8.84
C LYS A 425 -4.62 -10.30 9.96
N GLU A 426 -4.49 -9.02 9.61
CA GLU A 426 -4.57 -7.92 10.57
C GLU A 426 -5.94 -7.90 11.27
N ARG A 427 -7.02 -8.07 10.50
CA ARG A 427 -8.42 -8.11 10.99
C ARG A 427 -8.64 -9.29 11.93
N LEU A 428 -8.21 -10.47 11.55
CA LEU A 428 -8.31 -11.67 12.37
C LEU A 428 -7.49 -11.55 13.66
N GLY A 429 -6.25 -11.06 13.58
CA GLY A 429 -5.42 -10.81 14.75
C GLY A 429 -6.07 -9.83 15.72
N TYR A 430 -6.63 -8.73 15.22
CA TYR A 430 -7.38 -7.75 16.01
C TYR A 430 -8.58 -8.36 16.74
N LEU A 431 -9.37 -9.20 16.07
CA LEU A 431 -10.53 -9.87 16.70
C LEU A 431 -10.08 -10.87 17.77
N LEU A 432 -9.05 -11.67 17.50
CA LEU A 432 -8.53 -12.63 18.46
C LEU A 432 -7.89 -11.95 19.68
N ALA A 433 -7.18 -10.84 19.50
CA ALA A 433 -6.62 -10.07 20.62
C ALA A 433 -7.70 -9.56 21.56
N ARG A 434 -8.82 -9.07 21.02
CA ARG A 434 -9.98 -8.64 21.81
C ARG A 434 -10.63 -9.80 22.55
N TYR A 435 -10.69 -10.97 21.92
CA TYR A 435 -11.18 -12.17 22.59
C TYR A 435 -10.29 -12.57 23.77
N VAL A 436 -8.96 -12.59 23.58
CA VAL A 436 -8.02 -13.04 24.60
C VAL A 436 -7.87 -12.04 25.76
N LEU A 437 -7.86 -10.73 25.49
CA LEU A 437 -7.68 -9.71 26.53
C LEU A 437 -8.96 -9.31 27.26
N ALA A 438 -10.15 -9.58 26.71
CA ALA A 438 -11.42 -9.36 27.41
C ALA A 438 -11.68 -10.47 28.45
N GLU A 439 -10.79 -10.58 29.46
CA GLU A 439 -10.79 -11.61 30.52
C GLU A 439 -12.22 -11.93 31.01
N ASP A 440 -12.76 -13.04 30.48
CA ASP A 440 -13.87 -13.92 30.91
C ASP A 440 -15.23 -13.36 31.41
N LYS A 441 -15.42 -12.07 31.68
CA LYS A 441 -16.65 -11.60 32.34
C LYS A 441 -17.69 -10.92 31.46
N ASP A 442 -17.29 -10.34 30.32
CA ASP A 442 -18.20 -9.54 29.47
C ASP A 442 -18.18 -9.86 27.96
N PHE A 443 -17.23 -10.66 27.45
CA PHE A 443 -17.23 -11.07 26.04
C PHE A 443 -18.44 -11.96 25.68
N GLY A 444 -18.81 -12.90 26.57
CA GLY A 444 -19.99 -13.76 26.41
C GLY A 444 -21.35 -13.01 26.49
N LYS A 445 -21.35 -11.73 26.90
CA LYS A 445 -22.55 -10.89 26.98
C LYS A 445 -22.70 -9.94 25.78
N GLY A 446 -21.77 -9.96 24.83
CA GLY A 446 -21.86 -9.17 23.60
C GLY A 446 -21.77 -7.64 23.79
N LYS A 447 -21.28 -7.13 24.92
CA LYS A 447 -21.15 -5.66 25.08
C LYS A 447 -19.70 -5.23 25.09
N LEU A 448 -19.22 -4.84 23.91
CA LEU A 448 -18.02 -4.00 23.76
C LEU A 448 -18.47 -2.53 23.84
N GLU A 449 -18.30 -1.88 24.99
CA GLU A 449 -18.49 -0.43 25.10
C GLU A 449 -17.21 0.32 24.67
N GLY A 450 -17.34 1.28 23.74
CA GLY A 450 -16.25 2.13 23.21
C GLY A 450 -16.34 2.43 21.71
N GLU A 451 -15.97 3.65 21.29
CA GLU A 451 -16.23 4.25 19.95
C GLU A 451 -15.44 3.67 18.74
N GLY A 452 -14.66 2.60 18.90
CA GLY A 452 -13.78 2.06 17.84
C GLY A 452 -14.38 0.92 17.00
N GLN A 453 -15.65 1.01 16.58
CA GLN A 453 -16.49 -0.14 16.18
C GLN A 453 -16.25 -0.78 14.79
N ALA A 454 -15.11 -0.58 14.12
CA ALA A 454 -14.78 -1.33 12.91
C ALA A 454 -13.27 -1.45 12.71
N PHE A 455 -12.80 -2.63 12.28
CA PHE A 455 -11.38 -2.87 11.96
C PHE A 455 -10.80 -1.78 11.06
N PHE A 456 -11.48 -1.39 9.99
CA PHE A 456 -11.00 -0.37 9.06
C PHE A 456 -10.84 1.02 9.70
N ARG A 457 -11.71 1.38 10.66
CA ARG A 457 -11.60 2.64 11.41
C ARG A 457 -10.40 2.63 12.36
N ALA A 458 -10.13 1.49 13.00
CA ALA A 458 -9.03 1.35 13.95
C ALA A 458 -7.67 1.20 13.24
N ALA A 459 -7.60 0.39 12.19
CA ALA A 459 -6.37 0.00 11.50
C ALA A 459 -5.72 1.15 10.70
N LEU A 460 -6.46 2.23 10.46
CA LEU A 460 -6.00 3.43 9.76
C LEU A 460 -5.89 4.66 10.67
N GLY A 461 -6.47 4.64 11.88
CA GLY A 461 -6.60 5.83 12.72
C GLY A 461 -5.88 5.77 14.08
N LYS A 462 -5.32 4.62 14.47
CA LYS A 462 -4.59 4.42 15.74
C LYS A 462 -3.23 3.77 15.49
N PRO A 463 -2.26 3.83 16.42
CA PRO A 463 -1.01 3.10 16.28
C PRO A 463 -1.23 1.62 15.95
N TRP A 464 -0.42 1.09 15.02
CA TRP A 464 -0.65 -0.21 14.42
C TRP A 464 0.66 -0.92 14.06
N ALA A 465 0.77 -2.17 14.46
CA ALA A 465 1.81 -3.10 14.04
C ALA A 465 1.43 -3.75 12.71
N LEU A 466 2.31 -3.68 11.72
CA LEU A 466 2.09 -4.27 10.40
C LEU A 466 2.69 -5.68 10.29
N ALA A 467 3.83 -5.90 10.93
CA ALA A 467 4.55 -7.17 10.84
C ALA A 467 5.44 -7.40 12.05
N PHE A 468 5.66 -8.69 12.34
CA PHE A 468 6.71 -9.14 13.24
C PHE A 468 7.62 -10.12 12.54
N ARG A 469 8.92 -10.00 12.81
CA ARG A 469 9.94 -10.97 12.42
C ARG A 469 10.55 -11.57 13.67
N TYR A 470 10.58 -12.89 13.72
CA TYR A 470 11.36 -13.62 14.71
C TYR A 470 12.82 -13.72 14.25
N GLU A 471 13.74 -13.27 15.11
CA GLU A 471 15.17 -13.40 14.92
C GLU A 471 15.72 -14.34 15.98
N ARG A 472 16.27 -15.47 15.54
CA ARG A 472 16.85 -16.44 16.46
C ARG A 472 18.15 -15.90 17.05
N GLY A 473 18.28 -16.07 18.35
CA GLY A 473 19.51 -15.76 19.08
C GLY A 473 20.74 -16.43 18.47
N ARG A 474 21.86 -15.71 18.40
CA ARG A 474 23.14 -16.29 17.98
C ARG A 474 23.84 -16.88 19.19
N ALA A 475 24.10 -18.18 19.13
CA ALA A 475 25.04 -18.80 20.06
C ALA A 475 26.43 -18.16 19.86
N PRO A 476 27.20 -17.93 20.94
CA PRO A 476 28.57 -17.47 20.79
C PRO A 476 29.31 -18.50 19.94
N GLY A 477 29.80 -18.07 18.78
CA GLY A 477 30.60 -18.94 17.94
C GLY A 477 31.80 -19.40 18.75
N THR A 478 32.01 -20.71 18.84
CA THR A 478 33.32 -21.22 19.27
C THR A 478 34.36 -20.56 18.38
N PRO A 479 35.36 -19.83 18.92
CA PRO A 479 36.40 -19.25 18.09
C PRO A 479 37.06 -20.40 17.32
N VAL A 480 36.91 -20.42 16.01
CA VAL A 480 37.70 -21.28 15.13
C VAL A 480 39.08 -20.64 15.04
N GLY A 481 39.83 -20.73 16.14
CA GLY A 481 41.26 -20.52 16.12
C GLY A 481 41.92 -21.65 15.33
N PRO A 482 42.96 -21.37 14.52
CA PRO A 482 43.74 -22.43 13.90
C PRO A 482 44.27 -23.36 15.01
N ARG A 483 44.09 -24.67 14.84
CA ARG A 483 44.66 -25.70 15.72
C ARG A 483 46.13 -25.33 16.01
N PRO A 484 46.54 -25.15 17.27
CA PRO A 484 47.95 -24.92 17.55
C PRO A 484 48.71 -26.18 17.17
N ALA A 485 49.67 -26.04 16.26
CA ALA A 485 50.69 -27.05 16.06
C ALA A 485 51.45 -27.21 17.38
N ALA A 486 51.70 -28.46 17.77
CA ALA A 486 52.39 -28.81 19.00
C ALA A 486 53.73 -28.05 19.10
N ALA A 487 53.88 -27.24 20.16
CA ALA A 487 55.17 -26.73 20.60
C ALA A 487 55.21 -26.73 22.14
N THR A 488 56.17 -27.48 22.65
CA THR A 488 56.55 -27.69 24.05
C THR A 488 57.07 -26.43 24.75
N ASN A 489 56.80 -26.38 26.06
CA ASN A 489 57.53 -25.74 27.16
C ASN A 489 57.51 -24.20 27.33
N GLY A 490 57.05 -23.78 28.52
CA GLY A 490 57.78 -22.82 29.35
C GLY A 490 57.06 -21.51 29.70
N ASN A 491 56.62 -21.42 30.97
CA ASN A 491 56.42 -20.22 31.80
C ASN A 491 55.43 -19.11 31.39
N GLY A 492 54.40 -18.98 32.22
CA GLY A 492 54.16 -17.73 32.94
C GLY A 492 53.48 -16.60 32.17
N GLY A 493 52.18 -16.75 31.92
CA GLY A 493 51.29 -15.65 31.57
C GLY A 493 49.86 -16.18 31.43
N GLN A 494 49.01 -15.92 32.43
CA GLN A 494 47.57 -16.12 32.27
C GLN A 494 47.10 -15.26 31.09
N PRO A 495 46.49 -15.83 30.04
CA PRO A 495 45.68 -15.02 29.15
C PRO A 495 44.49 -14.55 29.96
N THR A 496 44.33 -13.24 30.11
CA THR A 496 43.05 -12.63 30.49
C THR A 496 42.02 -13.16 29.52
N GLY A 497 41.18 -14.08 29.97
CA GLY A 497 40.08 -14.59 29.18
C GLY A 497 39.19 -13.42 28.82
N GLU A 498 39.22 -13.00 27.56
CA GLU A 498 38.09 -12.26 26.99
C GLU A 498 36.89 -13.18 27.19
N GLU A 499 35.98 -12.79 28.09
CA GLU A 499 34.69 -13.44 28.25
C GLU A 499 34.08 -13.57 26.86
N ALA A 500 33.79 -14.80 26.46
CA ALA A 500 33.03 -15.04 25.23
C ALA A 500 31.77 -14.17 25.29
N PRO A 501 31.44 -13.43 24.22
CA PRO A 501 30.29 -12.55 24.25
C PRO A 501 29.05 -13.36 24.70
N PRO A 502 28.23 -12.82 25.61
CA PRO A 502 27.05 -13.52 26.08
C PRO A 502 26.18 -13.92 24.89
N ALA A 503 25.56 -15.11 24.96
CA ALA A 503 24.65 -15.58 23.93
C ALA A 503 23.59 -14.51 23.65
N GLU A 504 23.43 -14.13 22.39
CA GLU A 504 22.37 -13.20 22.03
C GLU A 504 21.04 -13.93 22.17
N SER A 505 20.14 -13.45 23.04
CA SER A 505 18.76 -13.94 23.12
C SER A 505 18.02 -13.72 21.80
N ALA A 506 17.05 -14.58 21.50
CA ALA A 506 16.12 -14.36 20.41
C ALA A 506 15.33 -13.06 20.61
N SER A 507 14.91 -12.47 19.49
CA SER A 507 14.14 -11.24 19.49
C SER A 507 12.95 -11.32 18.54
N LEU A 508 11.90 -10.60 18.90
CA LEU A 508 10.85 -10.22 17.98
C LEU A 508 11.09 -8.79 17.54
N VAL A 509 11.19 -8.59 16.23
CA VAL A 509 11.33 -7.27 15.62
C VAL A 509 9.98 -6.89 15.01
N GLY A 510 9.34 -5.90 15.60
CA GLY A 510 8.05 -5.36 15.19
C GLY A 510 8.19 -4.13 14.31
N GLU A 511 7.47 -4.12 13.19
CA GLU A 511 7.21 -2.91 12.40
C GLU A 511 5.93 -2.26 12.91
N MET A 512 6.08 -1.18 13.69
CA MET A 512 4.97 -0.48 14.34
C MET A 512 5.05 0.99 14.02
N TYR A 513 3.90 1.61 13.79
CA TYR A 513 3.82 3.02 13.46
C TYR A 513 2.62 3.68 14.12
N ALA A 514 2.75 4.95 14.45
CA ALA A 514 1.59 5.80 14.71
C ALA A 514 0.91 6.12 13.39
N ASN A 515 -0.42 6.08 13.34
CA ASN A 515 -1.18 6.36 12.12
C ASN A 515 -1.72 7.80 12.06
N ARG A 516 -1.46 8.62 13.08
CA ARG A 516 -1.76 10.06 13.09
C ARG A 516 -0.48 10.88 13.22
N PRO A 517 -0.40 12.08 12.63
CA PRO A 517 0.79 12.93 12.69
C PRO A 517 1.18 13.34 14.12
N ASP A 518 0.17 13.60 14.96
CA ASP A 518 0.36 14.07 16.34
C ASP A 518 0.53 12.92 17.36
N ASP A 519 0.29 11.69 16.91
CA ASP A 519 0.48 10.49 17.72
C ASP A 519 1.91 9.99 17.60
N TRP A 520 2.49 9.60 18.72
CA TRP A 520 3.65 8.72 18.74
C TRP A 520 3.45 7.63 19.78
N ILE A 521 4.08 6.48 19.54
CA ILE A 521 3.97 5.33 20.43
C ILE A 521 4.86 5.59 21.65
N VAL A 522 4.23 5.81 22.81
CA VAL A 522 4.93 6.08 24.07
C VAL A 522 5.38 4.77 24.71
N SER A 523 4.52 3.76 24.68
CA SER A 523 4.83 2.44 25.21
C SER A 523 4.05 1.34 24.49
N VAL A 524 4.64 0.15 24.46
CA VAL A 524 4.02 -1.07 23.91
C VAL A 524 4.21 -2.19 24.91
N ASN A 525 3.10 -2.78 25.36
CA ASN A 525 3.13 -4.05 26.08
C ASN A 525 2.82 -5.19 25.11
N LEU A 526 3.57 -6.27 25.20
CA LEU A 526 3.41 -7.45 24.36
C LEU A 526 2.97 -8.64 25.22
N ASN A 527 1.85 -9.27 24.85
CA ASN A 527 1.40 -10.55 25.37
C ASN A 527 1.55 -11.61 24.26
N LEU A 528 2.27 -12.69 24.53
CA LEU A 528 2.50 -13.75 23.55
C LEU A 528 1.59 -14.95 23.84
N VAL A 529 0.76 -15.31 22.88
CA VAL A 529 -0.26 -16.37 23.02
C VAL A 529 0.01 -17.47 21.99
N GLU A 530 0.06 -18.73 22.42
CA GLU A 530 0.22 -19.89 21.53
C GLU A 530 -1.15 -20.32 20.95
N LEU A 531 -1.17 -20.61 19.65
CA LEU A 531 -2.35 -21.10 18.93
C LEU A 531 -2.19 -22.59 18.56
N PRO A 532 -3.28 -23.39 18.61
CA PRO A 532 -4.68 -23.01 18.86
C PRO A 532 -5.11 -23.01 20.33
N GLN A 533 -4.23 -23.40 21.27
CA GLN A 533 -4.61 -23.62 22.68
C GLN A 533 -4.98 -22.33 23.44
N LEU A 534 -4.72 -21.16 22.85
CA LEU A 534 -4.87 -19.84 23.49
C LEU A 534 -4.12 -19.75 24.82
N ALA A 535 -3.04 -20.52 24.95
CA ALA A 535 -2.21 -20.52 26.14
C ALA A 535 -1.35 -19.25 26.14
N LEU A 536 -1.46 -18.45 27.20
CA LEU A 536 -0.59 -17.31 27.40
C LEU A 536 0.82 -17.81 27.74
N VAL A 537 1.74 -17.66 26.80
CA VAL A 537 3.14 -18.12 26.92
C VAL A 537 3.96 -17.13 27.72
N GLY A 538 3.67 -15.83 27.58
CA GLY A 538 4.34 -14.76 28.31
C GLY A 538 3.40 -13.60 28.61
N LYS A 539 3.36 -13.16 29.89
CA LYS A 539 2.67 -11.96 30.37
C LYS A 539 3.68 -11.05 31.03
N GLY A 540 3.92 -9.88 30.47
CA GLY A 540 4.84 -8.92 31.08
C GLY A 540 4.98 -7.64 30.28
N ARG A 541 5.42 -6.58 30.96
CA ARG A 541 5.92 -5.38 30.29
C ARG A 541 7.23 -5.74 29.61
N LEU A 542 7.15 -6.32 28.42
CA LEU A 542 8.29 -6.51 27.54
C LEU A 542 8.63 -5.13 26.96
N VAL A 543 9.60 -4.44 27.58
CA VAL A 543 10.02 -3.12 27.15
C VAL A 543 10.71 -3.23 25.79
N GLY A 544 9.98 -2.89 24.73
CA GLY A 544 10.55 -2.61 23.43
C GLY A 544 11.03 -1.15 23.33
N ARG A 545 12.04 -0.91 22.51
CA ARG A 545 12.41 0.43 22.05
C ARG A 545 12.45 0.43 20.53
N GLU A 546 12.03 1.52 19.92
CA GLU A 546 12.32 1.75 18.51
C GLU A 546 13.83 1.99 18.34
N GLU A 547 14.50 1.11 17.62
CA GLU A 547 15.87 1.35 17.16
C GLU A 547 15.82 1.96 15.76
N GLU A 548 16.54 3.09 15.56
CA GLU A 548 16.66 3.76 14.27
C GLU A 548 17.01 2.75 13.16
N GLY A 549 16.13 2.66 12.16
CA GLY A 549 16.30 1.78 11.00
C GLY A 549 16.04 0.29 11.24
N LYS A 550 15.80 -0.16 12.48
CA LYS A 550 15.59 -1.58 12.84
C LYS A 550 14.20 -1.89 13.40
N GLY A 551 13.42 -0.88 13.79
CA GLY A 551 12.07 -1.05 14.33
C GLY A 551 12.06 -1.38 15.83
N TRP A 552 10.92 -1.85 16.32
CA TRP A 552 10.71 -2.14 17.75
C TRP A 552 11.25 -3.53 18.08
N ILE A 553 12.25 -3.61 18.95
CA ILE A 553 12.90 -4.89 19.30
C ILE A 553 12.44 -5.35 20.68
N PHE A 554 11.82 -6.52 20.74
CA PHE A 554 11.38 -7.19 21.96
C PHE A 554 12.30 -8.39 22.24
N LYS A 555 12.72 -8.54 23.50
CA LYS A 555 13.55 -9.66 23.99
C LYS A 555 12.95 -10.20 25.28
N GLY A 556 13.04 -11.49 25.50
CA GLY A 556 12.55 -12.15 26.71
C GLY A 556 12.66 -13.67 26.61
N GLU A 557 12.69 -14.36 27.76
CA GLU A 557 12.81 -15.83 27.82
C GLU A 557 11.65 -16.53 27.09
N ASP A 558 10.45 -15.93 27.11
CA ASP A 558 9.27 -16.45 26.41
C ASP A 558 9.47 -16.46 24.87
N ILE A 559 10.27 -15.52 24.34
CA ILE A 559 10.61 -15.45 22.91
C ILE A 559 11.64 -16.53 22.55
N ASP A 560 12.59 -16.82 23.45
CA ASP A 560 13.55 -17.91 23.26
C ASP A 560 12.84 -19.28 23.18
N GLY A 561 11.70 -19.43 23.86
CA GLY A 561 10.87 -20.64 23.85
C GLY A 561 10.09 -20.90 22.56
N MET A 562 10.05 -19.93 21.63
CA MET A 562 9.26 -20.04 20.39
C MET A 562 9.79 -21.16 19.47
N ARG A 563 8.91 -22.09 19.10
CA ARG A 563 9.23 -23.24 18.27
C ARG A 563 9.03 -22.96 16.79
N ARG A 564 9.97 -23.41 15.95
CA ARG A 564 9.84 -23.41 14.48
C ARG A 564 8.57 -24.17 14.07
N GLY A 565 7.74 -23.53 13.23
CA GLY A 565 6.46 -24.10 12.80
C GLY A 565 5.31 -23.91 13.80
N GLY A 566 5.59 -23.35 14.98
CA GLY A 566 4.55 -22.88 15.90
C GLY A 566 3.75 -21.70 15.32
N ARG A 567 2.62 -21.42 15.94
CA ARG A 567 1.70 -20.34 15.56
C ARG A 567 1.39 -19.55 16.81
N TYR A 568 1.58 -18.24 16.73
CA TYR A 568 1.44 -17.37 17.88
C TYR A 568 0.58 -16.17 17.51
N LEU A 569 -0.22 -15.71 18.47
CA LEU A 569 -0.87 -14.42 18.43
C LEU A 569 -0.05 -13.49 19.32
N VAL A 570 0.53 -12.47 18.70
CA VAL A 570 1.19 -11.37 19.41
C VAL A 570 0.14 -10.32 19.70
N VAL A 571 -0.23 -10.15 20.97
CA VAL A 571 -1.19 -9.12 21.37
C VAL A 571 -0.43 -7.92 21.93
N LEU A 572 -0.74 -6.74 21.39
CA LEU A 572 -0.12 -5.49 21.72
C LEU A 572 -1.13 -4.56 22.39
N GLU A 573 -0.69 -3.95 23.49
CA GLU A 573 -1.37 -2.82 24.11
C GLU A 573 -0.48 -1.60 23.90
N PHE A 574 -0.96 -0.65 23.10
CA PHE A 574 -0.26 0.61 22.83
C PHE A 574 -0.79 1.69 23.77
N ASP A 575 0.12 2.49 24.29
CA ASP A 575 -0.17 3.82 24.84
C ASP A 575 0.37 4.87 23.87
N ASN A 576 -0.48 5.77 23.37
CA ASN A 576 -0.03 6.93 22.58
C ASN A 576 0.25 8.16 23.47
N SER A 577 0.75 9.23 22.84
CA SER A 577 1.01 10.53 23.46
C SER A 577 -0.19 11.18 24.13
N GLU A 578 -1.40 10.86 23.67
CA GLU A 578 -2.67 11.34 24.23
C GLU A 578 -3.21 10.44 25.36
N SER A 579 -2.45 9.41 25.77
CA SER A 579 -2.89 8.38 26.74
C SER A 579 -4.10 7.55 26.29
N GLU A 580 -4.42 7.56 24.99
CA GLU A 580 -5.35 6.59 24.42
C GLU A 580 -4.70 5.20 24.38
N LYS A 581 -5.46 4.21 24.85
CA LYS A 581 -5.08 2.81 24.76
C LYS A 581 -5.63 2.17 23.50
N SER A 582 -4.79 1.48 22.75
CA SER A 582 -5.22 0.63 21.64
C SER A 582 -4.76 -0.80 21.83
N ILE A 583 -5.61 -1.75 21.43
CA ILE A 583 -5.31 -3.18 21.47
C ILE A 583 -5.27 -3.69 20.04
N GLN A 584 -4.25 -4.50 19.75
CA GLN A 584 -4.11 -5.16 18.46
C GLN A 584 -3.56 -6.57 18.62
N GLY A 585 -3.95 -7.48 17.75
CA GLY A 585 -3.27 -8.76 17.59
C GLY A 585 -2.61 -8.89 16.23
N VAL A 586 -1.44 -9.52 16.19
CA VAL A 586 -0.73 -9.88 14.97
C VAL A 586 -0.44 -11.37 14.98
N LEU A 587 -0.84 -12.06 13.90
CA LEU A 587 -0.55 -13.47 13.71
C LEU A 587 0.92 -13.65 13.31
N LEU A 588 1.64 -14.49 14.05
CA LEU A 588 3.06 -14.72 13.90
C LEU A 588 3.40 -16.20 13.69
N ASN A 589 4.27 -16.42 12.71
CA ASN A 589 4.83 -17.70 12.33
C ASN A 589 6.36 -17.58 12.39
N PRO A 590 7.04 -18.17 13.39
CA PRO A 590 8.49 -18.00 13.59
C PRO A 590 9.36 -18.70 12.55
#